data_AF-A0A7W6RBW9-F1
#
_entry.id   AF-A0A7W6RBW9-F1
#
_cell.length_a   1.000
_cell.length_b   1.000
_cell.length_c   1.000
_cell.angle_alpha   90.00
_cell.angle_beta   90.00
_cell.angle_gamma   90.00
#
_symmetry.space_group_name_H-M   'P 1'
#
loop_
_entity.id
_entity.type
_entity.pdbx_description
1 polymer ?
#
loop_
_entity_poly.entity_id
_entity_poly.type
_entity_poly.pdbx_seq_one_letter_code
_entity_poly.pdbx_strand_id
1 'polypeptide(L)'
;MDADQILHDLATFGPFPEPAVRASLDTPAAVVPRFLDILERAATGADLSEDEREAIFLMIHILADLRETRAFRPLVSLLRRDDDVVEPILGDCLFETVAQVLISLYDGDIAPLETLIGDPDASEWGRQAGLNAWIWLAATGAVPRDHARERLLSWYTRPFAKAGHAVWVGWVDAAALLTLDDLSHKARRVFSTGRVPREMMGYRHYQRLLRSAQQADDVTDVLRKEHLYPFSDVIGSMSTWHCFSPARVETSQARDHDEAIAKIREGAMLRQLGAALAPDRAGSSPPPAVNTNRAIGRNDPCPCGSGKKYKKCCLGKA
;
A
#
# COMPACT_ATOMS: atom_id res chain seq x y z
N MET A 1 12.88 16.54 -14.09
CA MET A 1 12.54 16.55 -12.65
C MET A 1 13.53 15.64 -11.94
N ASP A 2 13.94 15.98 -10.73
CA ASP A 2 14.71 15.05 -9.91
C ASP A 2 13.78 14.03 -9.21
N ALA A 3 14.36 13.04 -8.54
CA ALA A 3 13.61 11.95 -7.92
C ALA A 3 12.74 12.41 -6.75
N ASP A 4 13.17 13.44 -6.00
CA ASP A 4 12.41 13.96 -4.87
C ASP A 4 11.18 14.74 -5.33
N GLN A 5 11.31 15.56 -6.38
CA GLN A 5 10.16 16.23 -6.99
C GLN A 5 9.17 15.22 -7.57
N ILE A 6 9.65 14.17 -8.26
CA ILE A 6 8.79 13.11 -8.79
C ILE A 6 8.03 12.43 -7.66
N LEU A 7 8.72 12.08 -6.56
CA LEU A 7 8.09 11.42 -5.42
C LEU A 7 6.99 12.30 -4.80
N HIS A 8 7.28 13.58 -4.61
CA HIS A 8 6.31 14.55 -4.08
C HIS A 8 5.08 14.68 -5.00
N ASP A 9 5.29 14.77 -6.32
CA ASP A 9 4.20 14.89 -7.28
C ASP A 9 3.35 13.62 -7.35
N LEU A 10 3.96 12.43 -7.20
CA LEU A 10 3.24 11.15 -7.13
C LEU A 10 2.40 11.02 -5.85
N ALA A 11 2.88 11.60 -4.75
CA ALA A 11 2.19 11.59 -3.46
C ALA A 11 1.07 12.63 -3.35
N THR A 12 1.12 13.69 -4.16
CA THR A 12 0.21 14.82 -4.05
C THR A 12 -1.20 14.40 -4.47
N PHE A 13 -2.15 14.48 -3.54
CA PHE A 13 -3.56 14.23 -3.83
C PHE A 13 -4.09 15.25 -4.86
N GLY A 14 -4.70 14.75 -5.94
CA GLY A 14 -5.23 15.59 -7.01
C GLY A 14 -5.55 14.80 -8.27
N PRO A 15 -5.61 15.46 -9.44
CA PRO A 15 -5.68 14.79 -10.72
C PRO A 15 -4.50 13.84 -10.91
N PHE A 16 -4.66 12.86 -11.82
CA PHE A 16 -3.59 11.92 -12.14
C PHE A 16 -2.27 12.64 -12.48
N PRO A 17 -1.15 12.37 -11.79
CA PRO A 17 0.10 13.10 -11.96
C PRO A 17 0.87 12.61 -13.20
N GLU A 18 0.25 12.72 -14.38
CA GLU A 18 0.80 12.25 -15.66
C GLU A 18 2.23 12.74 -15.93
N PRO A 19 2.61 14.01 -15.68
CA PRO A 19 3.99 14.45 -15.88
C PRO A 19 5.01 13.71 -15.03
N ALA A 20 4.68 13.41 -13.76
CA ALA A 20 5.57 12.69 -12.84
C ALA A 20 5.69 11.21 -13.21
N VAL A 21 4.57 10.59 -13.58
CA VAL A 21 4.54 9.22 -14.08
C VAL A 21 5.36 9.11 -15.37
N ARG A 22 5.13 10.01 -16.34
CA ARG A 22 5.87 10.04 -17.61
C ARG A 22 7.37 10.25 -17.38
N ALA A 23 7.76 11.19 -16.52
CA ALA A 23 9.17 11.40 -16.20
C ALA A 23 9.82 10.18 -15.53
N SER A 24 9.07 9.43 -14.71
CA SER A 24 9.54 8.18 -14.12
C SER A 24 9.83 7.11 -15.18
N LEU A 25 8.97 7.02 -16.21
CA LEU A 25 9.15 6.11 -17.34
C LEU A 25 10.28 6.55 -18.27
N ASP A 26 10.44 7.85 -18.50
CA ASP A 26 11.47 8.42 -19.37
C ASP A 26 12.88 8.36 -18.75
N THR A 27 12.96 8.38 -17.40
CA THR A 27 14.24 8.37 -16.67
C THR A 27 14.32 7.31 -15.54
N PRO A 28 14.16 6.00 -15.85
CA PRO A 28 14.07 4.97 -14.82
C PRO A 28 15.29 4.90 -13.89
N ALA A 29 16.49 5.12 -14.44
CA ALA A 29 17.73 5.07 -13.66
C ALA A 29 17.79 6.11 -12.52
N ALA A 30 17.03 7.20 -12.61
CA ALA A 30 16.98 8.23 -11.59
C ALA A 30 16.00 7.89 -10.43
N VAL A 31 14.91 7.17 -10.72
CA VAL A 31 13.81 6.95 -9.77
C VAL A 31 13.77 5.54 -9.20
N VAL A 32 14.10 4.52 -10.00
CA VAL A 32 13.97 3.11 -9.61
C VAL A 32 14.73 2.77 -8.32
N PRO A 33 16.00 3.18 -8.12
CA PRO A 33 16.70 2.87 -6.87
C PRO A 33 15.97 3.40 -5.63
N ARG A 34 15.37 4.59 -5.74
CA ARG A 34 14.59 5.19 -4.65
C ARG A 34 13.27 4.47 -4.43
N PHE A 35 12.61 4.04 -5.50
CA PHE A 35 11.36 3.31 -5.38
C PHE A 35 11.53 1.93 -4.74
N LEU A 36 12.62 1.24 -5.10
CA LEU A 36 13.00 -0.04 -4.47
C LEU A 36 13.30 0.14 -2.98
N ASP A 37 14.08 1.17 -2.59
CA ASP A 37 14.38 1.49 -1.19
C ASP A 37 13.10 1.73 -0.36
N ILE A 38 12.17 2.52 -0.87
CA ILE A 38 10.89 2.80 -0.20
C ILE A 38 10.07 1.51 -0.05
N LEU A 39 9.99 0.68 -1.10
CA LEU A 39 9.23 -0.58 -1.05
C LEU A 39 9.86 -1.59 -0.08
N GLU A 40 11.19 -1.68 -0.02
CA GLU A 40 11.92 -2.50 0.96
C GLU A 40 11.69 -2.03 2.40
N ARG A 41 11.70 -0.71 2.62
CA ARG A 41 11.37 -0.11 3.94
C ARG A 41 9.93 -0.39 4.34
N ALA A 42 8.98 -0.27 3.41
CA ALA A 42 7.59 -0.65 3.64
C ALA A 42 7.46 -2.14 4.05
N ALA A 43 8.16 -3.02 3.33
CA ALA A 43 8.15 -4.46 3.56
C ALA A 43 8.77 -4.87 4.90
N THR A 44 9.77 -4.12 5.39
CA THR A 44 10.45 -4.38 6.68
C THR A 44 9.81 -3.66 7.87
N GLY A 45 8.83 -2.79 7.62
CA GLY A 45 8.17 -2.00 8.66
C GLY A 45 9.00 -0.84 9.18
N ALA A 46 9.96 -0.38 8.41
CA ALA A 46 10.64 0.88 8.68
C ALA A 46 9.68 2.07 8.49
N ASP A 47 9.94 3.16 9.21
CA ASP A 47 9.15 4.38 9.07
C ASP A 47 9.29 4.95 7.66
N LEU A 48 8.15 5.31 7.08
CA LEU A 48 8.03 6.04 5.83
C LEU A 48 7.60 7.49 6.12
N SER A 49 7.96 8.43 5.25
CA SER A 49 7.30 9.74 5.24
C SER A 49 5.85 9.61 4.76
N GLU A 50 5.06 10.68 4.90
CA GLU A 50 3.71 10.75 4.33
C GLU A 50 3.77 10.63 2.80
N ASP A 51 4.61 11.43 2.13
CA ASP A 51 4.82 11.34 0.69
C ASP A 51 5.25 9.94 0.23
N GLU A 52 6.15 9.28 0.95
CA GLU A 52 6.58 7.91 0.62
C GLU A 52 5.41 6.92 0.70
N ARG A 53 4.52 7.05 1.69
CA ARG A 53 3.34 6.17 1.82
C ARG A 53 2.36 6.37 0.67
N GLU A 54 2.01 7.62 0.37
CA GLU A 54 1.04 7.94 -0.68
C GLU A 54 1.58 7.57 -2.08
N ALA A 55 2.87 7.78 -2.32
CA ALA A 55 3.47 7.50 -3.62
C ALA A 55 3.56 5.99 -3.93
N ILE A 56 3.61 5.09 -2.92
CA ILE A 56 3.72 3.63 -3.14
C ILE A 56 2.64 3.14 -4.11
N PHE A 57 1.42 3.67 -3.98
CA PHE A 57 0.29 3.35 -4.84
C PHE A 57 0.66 3.46 -6.33
N LEU A 58 1.21 4.59 -6.80
CA LEU A 58 1.63 4.72 -8.21
C LEU A 58 2.98 4.08 -8.49
N MET A 59 3.90 4.08 -7.53
CA MET A 59 5.26 3.56 -7.70
C MET A 59 5.26 2.08 -8.11
N ILE A 60 4.44 1.23 -7.49
CA ILE A 60 4.41 -0.21 -7.84
C ILE A 60 3.91 -0.44 -9.27
N HIS A 61 3.00 0.40 -9.78
CA HIS A 61 2.49 0.32 -11.15
C HIS A 61 3.50 0.85 -12.16
N ILE A 62 4.26 1.89 -11.82
CA ILE A 62 5.39 2.38 -12.62
C ILE A 62 6.46 1.29 -12.73
N LEU A 63 6.83 0.67 -11.60
CA LEU A 63 7.79 -0.45 -11.59
C LEU A 63 7.29 -1.63 -12.42
N ALA A 64 5.99 -1.92 -12.37
CA ALA A 64 5.36 -2.98 -13.18
C ALA A 64 5.40 -2.67 -14.68
N ASP A 65 5.11 -1.43 -15.10
CA ASP A 65 5.16 -1.01 -16.50
C ASP A 65 6.60 -1.05 -17.04
N LEU A 66 7.58 -0.71 -16.18
CA LEU A 66 9.01 -0.83 -16.46
C LEU A 66 9.55 -2.26 -16.44
N ARG A 67 8.75 -3.26 -16.01
CA ARG A 67 9.19 -4.65 -15.81
C ARG A 67 10.38 -4.78 -14.84
N GLU A 68 10.40 -3.96 -13.78
CA GLU A 68 11.51 -3.92 -12.83
C GLU A 68 11.47 -5.10 -11.84
N THR A 69 12.05 -6.23 -12.22
CA THR A 69 11.91 -7.48 -11.46
C THR A 69 12.52 -7.45 -10.06
N ARG A 70 13.43 -6.52 -9.76
CA ARG A 70 13.96 -6.33 -8.39
C ARG A 70 12.87 -5.97 -7.38
N ALA A 71 11.74 -5.41 -7.83
CA ALA A 71 10.61 -5.06 -6.97
C ALA A 71 9.75 -6.27 -6.55
N PHE A 72 9.91 -7.44 -7.18
CA PHE A 72 9.09 -8.62 -6.90
C PHE A 72 9.16 -9.07 -5.44
N ARG A 73 10.37 -9.32 -4.95
CA ARG A 73 10.57 -9.83 -3.58
C ARG A 73 10.18 -8.81 -2.51
N PRO A 74 10.52 -7.52 -2.62
CA PRO A 74 10.01 -6.50 -1.71
C PRO A 74 8.48 -6.44 -1.69
N LEU A 75 7.81 -6.47 -2.84
CA LEU A 75 6.34 -6.46 -2.89
C LEU A 75 5.74 -7.72 -2.25
N VAL A 76 6.26 -8.91 -2.58
CA VAL A 76 5.84 -10.17 -1.93
C VAL A 76 6.05 -10.10 -0.42
N SER A 77 7.17 -9.52 0.03
CA SER A 77 7.45 -9.36 1.47
C SER A 77 6.51 -8.35 2.15
N LEU A 78 6.11 -7.28 1.48
CA LEU A 78 5.09 -6.36 1.96
C LEU A 78 3.75 -7.08 2.13
N LEU A 79 3.34 -7.87 1.13
CA LEU A 79 2.09 -8.66 1.17
C LEU A 79 2.10 -9.78 2.23
N ARG A 80 3.27 -10.15 2.77
CA ARG A 80 3.37 -11.10 3.88
C ARG A 80 3.08 -10.47 5.24
N ARG A 81 2.88 -9.15 5.31
CA ARG A 81 2.46 -8.47 6.54
C ARG A 81 0.94 -8.60 6.74
N ASP A 82 0.48 -8.31 7.95
CA ASP A 82 -0.95 -8.32 8.30
C ASP A 82 -1.76 -7.30 7.48
N ASP A 83 -3.06 -7.57 7.29
CA ASP A 83 -3.97 -6.70 6.54
C ASP A 83 -4.03 -5.26 7.10
N ASP A 84 -3.94 -5.11 8.43
CA ASP A 84 -3.89 -3.79 9.12
C ASP A 84 -2.70 -2.92 8.68
N VAL A 85 -1.67 -3.53 8.08
CA VAL A 85 -0.51 -2.84 7.52
C VAL A 85 -0.66 -2.68 6.01
N VAL A 86 -1.06 -3.75 5.32
CA VAL A 86 -1.05 -3.80 3.86
C VAL A 86 -2.16 -2.93 3.27
N GLU A 87 -3.37 -2.98 3.85
CA GLU A 87 -4.53 -2.24 3.34
C GLU A 87 -4.32 -0.71 3.36
N PRO A 88 -3.80 -0.08 4.44
CA PRO A 88 -3.53 1.35 4.42
C PRO A 88 -2.48 1.81 3.40
N ILE A 89 -1.57 0.92 3.00
CA ILE A 89 -0.47 1.25 2.05
C ILE A 89 -0.93 1.07 0.60
N LEU A 90 -1.63 -0.03 0.31
CA LEU A 90 -1.98 -0.39 -1.06
C LEU A 90 -3.41 0.00 -1.45
N GLY A 91 -4.29 0.21 -0.46
CA GLY A 91 -5.68 0.59 -0.67
C GLY A 91 -6.38 -0.32 -1.68
N ASP A 92 -7.15 0.29 -2.58
CA ASP A 92 -7.95 -0.42 -3.57
C ASP A 92 -7.10 -1.26 -4.56
N CYS A 93 -5.82 -0.90 -4.78
CA CYS A 93 -4.93 -1.68 -5.64
C CYS A 93 -4.70 -3.09 -5.13
N LEU A 94 -4.76 -3.31 -3.80
CA LEU A 94 -4.63 -4.62 -3.20
C LEU A 94 -5.62 -5.63 -3.80
N PHE A 95 -6.83 -5.16 -4.11
CA PHE A 95 -7.91 -6.00 -4.64
C PHE A 95 -7.96 -6.02 -6.16
N GLU A 96 -7.62 -4.90 -6.81
CA GLU A 96 -7.85 -4.73 -8.26
C GLU A 96 -6.64 -5.05 -9.14
N THR A 97 -5.43 -4.60 -8.77
CA THR A 97 -4.27 -4.60 -9.70
C THR A 97 -3.04 -5.31 -9.18
N VAL A 98 -2.92 -5.58 -7.87
CA VAL A 98 -1.71 -6.17 -7.30
C VAL A 98 -1.36 -7.53 -7.93
N ALA A 99 -2.34 -8.34 -8.33
CA ALA A 99 -2.08 -9.57 -9.07
C ALA A 99 -1.36 -9.30 -10.41
N GLN A 100 -1.81 -8.30 -11.16
CA GLN A 100 -1.20 -7.91 -12.45
C GLN A 100 0.21 -7.32 -12.26
N VAL A 101 0.39 -6.54 -11.19
CA VAL A 101 1.69 -6.00 -10.78
C VAL A 101 2.65 -7.14 -10.44
N LEU A 102 2.24 -8.11 -9.61
CA LEU A 102 3.06 -9.29 -9.28
C LEU A 102 3.45 -10.10 -10.51
N ILE A 103 2.52 -10.31 -11.45
CA ILE A 103 2.81 -10.97 -12.73
C ILE A 103 3.89 -10.20 -13.50
N SER A 104 3.78 -8.86 -13.57
CA SER A 104 4.71 -8.01 -14.30
C SER A 104 6.11 -7.93 -13.71
N LEU A 105 6.20 -8.06 -12.39
CA LEU A 105 7.46 -7.97 -11.65
C LEU A 105 8.16 -9.32 -11.52
N TYR A 106 7.52 -10.44 -11.85
CA TYR A 106 8.04 -11.79 -11.63
C TYR A 106 9.52 -11.95 -11.99
N ASP A 107 10.34 -12.37 -11.02
CA ASP A 107 11.80 -12.44 -11.13
C ASP A 107 12.34 -13.79 -11.64
N GLY A 108 11.45 -14.73 -11.96
CA GLY A 108 11.80 -16.07 -12.39
C GLY A 108 11.82 -17.13 -11.28
N ASP A 109 11.68 -16.74 -10.01
CA ASP A 109 11.60 -17.65 -8.87
C ASP A 109 10.20 -17.64 -8.25
N ILE A 110 9.48 -18.76 -8.37
CA ILE A 110 8.12 -18.89 -7.85
C ILE A 110 8.05 -19.07 -6.32
N ALA A 111 9.16 -19.46 -5.69
CA ALA A 111 9.16 -19.86 -4.27
C ALA A 111 8.68 -18.77 -3.30
N PRO A 112 9.05 -17.48 -3.45
CA PRO A 112 8.51 -16.40 -2.62
C PRO A 112 6.99 -16.29 -2.71
N LEU A 113 6.43 -16.43 -3.92
CA LEU A 113 4.98 -16.33 -4.15
C LEU A 113 4.23 -17.51 -3.52
N GLU A 114 4.75 -18.73 -3.66
CA GLU A 114 4.18 -19.92 -3.01
C GLU A 114 4.28 -19.87 -1.48
N THR A 115 5.33 -19.21 -0.97
CA THR A 115 5.50 -18.95 0.45
C THR A 115 4.42 -17.99 0.93
N LEU A 116 4.23 -16.85 0.26
CA LEU A 116 3.15 -15.91 0.55
C LEU A 116 1.79 -16.61 0.58
N ILE A 117 1.42 -17.30 -0.50
CA ILE A 117 0.10 -17.97 -0.62
C ILE A 117 -0.14 -18.94 0.55
N GLY A 118 0.89 -19.69 0.93
CA GLY A 118 0.84 -20.70 1.99
C GLY A 118 0.93 -20.17 3.42
N ASP A 119 1.24 -18.89 3.62
CA ASP A 119 1.46 -18.28 4.93
C ASP A 119 0.12 -17.92 5.59
N PRO A 120 -0.30 -18.60 6.68
CA PRO A 120 -1.59 -18.32 7.31
C PRO A 120 -1.66 -16.96 8.02
N ASP A 121 -0.50 -16.36 8.29
CA ASP A 121 -0.36 -15.09 9.02
C ASP A 121 -0.14 -13.89 8.07
N ALA A 122 -0.03 -14.13 6.76
CA ALA A 122 0.04 -13.07 5.76
C ALA A 122 -1.34 -12.49 5.43
N SER A 123 -1.36 -11.24 4.94
CA SER A 123 -2.53 -10.53 4.40
C SER A 123 -3.43 -11.47 3.58
N GLU A 124 -4.70 -11.57 3.96
CA GLU A 124 -5.64 -12.45 3.26
C GLU A 124 -5.75 -12.09 1.78
N TRP A 125 -5.84 -10.80 1.50
CA TRP A 125 -5.95 -10.24 0.16
C TRP A 125 -4.63 -10.33 -0.61
N GLY A 126 -3.50 -10.12 0.06
CA GLY A 126 -2.18 -10.35 -0.51
C GLY A 126 -1.99 -11.80 -0.95
N ARG A 127 -2.47 -12.76 -0.17
CA ARG A 127 -2.45 -14.19 -0.52
C ARG A 127 -3.33 -14.51 -1.71
N GLN A 128 -4.53 -13.94 -1.79
CA GLN A 128 -5.41 -14.10 -2.94
C GLN A 128 -4.79 -13.50 -4.21
N ALA A 129 -4.28 -12.26 -4.14
CA ALA A 129 -3.60 -11.62 -5.26
C ALA A 129 -2.37 -12.41 -5.71
N GLY A 130 -1.60 -12.95 -4.75
CA GLY A 130 -0.48 -13.84 -5.03
C GLY A 130 -0.92 -15.13 -5.73
N LEU A 131 -2.03 -15.73 -5.32
CA LEU A 131 -2.58 -16.92 -5.96
C LEU A 131 -3.09 -16.61 -7.38
N ASN A 132 -3.72 -15.46 -7.59
CA ASN A 132 -4.13 -14.99 -8.91
C ASN A 132 -2.94 -14.78 -9.86
N ALA A 133 -1.85 -14.18 -9.36
CA ALA A 133 -0.59 -14.07 -10.10
C ALA A 133 0.01 -15.45 -10.41
N TRP A 134 -0.02 -16.35 -9.43
CA TRP A 134 0.48 -17.73 -9.58
C TRP A 134 -0.30 -18.52 -10.64
N ILE A 135 -1.62 -18.31 -10.78
CA ILE A 135 -2.43 -18.93 -11.85
C ILE A 135 -1.90 -18.54 -13.23
N TRP A 136 -1.65 -17.25 -13.46
CA TRP A 136 -1.08 -16.78 -14.72
C TRP A 136 0.28 -17.41 -15.00
N LEU A 137 1.17 -17.38 -14.00
CA LEU A 137 2.53 -17.93 -14.10
C LEU A 137 2.51 -19.45 -14.37
N ALA A 138 1.61 -20.19 -13.74
CA ALA A 138 1.43 -21.62 -14.00
C ALA A 138 0.88 -21.89 -15.41
N ALA A 139 -0.15 -21.16 -15.82
CA ALA A 139 -0.77 -21.32 -17.14
C ALA A 139 0.18 -20.95 -18.29
N THR A 140 1.12 -20.03 -18.05
CA THR A 140 2.14 -19.59 -19.03
C THR A 140 3.46 -20.37 -18.93
N GLY A 141 3.53 -21.40 -18.08
CA GLY A 141 4.63 -22.36 -18.04
C GLY A 141 5.76 -22.06 -17.06
N ALA A 142 5.68 -20.99 -16.26
CA ALA A 142 6.65 -20.73 -15.19
C ALA A 142 6.53 -21.72 -14.02
N VAL A 143 5.36 -22.37 -13.87
CA VAL A 143 5.13 -23.43 -12.88
C VAL A 143 4.71 -24.71 -13.61
N PRO A 144 5.47 -25.82 -13.50
CA PRO A 144 5.09 -27.09 -14.10
C PRO A 144 3.72 -27.55 -13.59
N ARG A 145 2.89 -28.10 -14.48
CA ARG A 145 1.52 -28.54 -14.15
C ARG A 145 1.45 -29.52 -12.98
N ASP A 146 2.38 -30.48 -12.92
CA ASP A 146 2.41 -31.47 -11.83
C ASP A 146 2.73 -30.81 -10.48
N HIS A 147 3.69 -29.89 -10.45
CA HIS A 147 3.99 -29.09 -9.27
C HIS A 147 2.78 -28.24 -8.87
N ALA A 148 2.14 -27.58 -9.84
CA ALA A 148 0.94 -26.78 -9.61
C ALA A 148 -0.18 -27.60 -8.94
N ARG A 149 -0.41 -28.81 -9.43
CA ARG A 149 -1.36 -29.77 -8.86
C ARG A 149 -0.98 -30.18 -7.43
N GLU A 150 0.29 -30.51 -7.19
CA GLU A 150 0.80 -30.89 -5.87
C GLU A 150 0.67 -29.76 -4.85
N ARG A 151 0.96 -28.52 -5.26
CA ARG A 151 0.80 -27.32 -4.43
C ARG A 151 -0.65 -27.10 -4.01
N LEU A 152 -1.58 -27.10 -4.96
CA LEU A 152 -3.01 -26.97 -4.64
C LEU A 152 -3.50 -28.08 -3.71
N LEU A 153 -3.03 -29.33 -3.91
CA LEU A 153 -3.38 -30.43 -3.02
C LEU A 153 -2.80 -30.27 -1.62
N SER A 154 -1.55 -29.82 -1.50
CA SER A 154 -0.89 -29.53 -0.22
C SER A 154 -1.63 -28.44 0.55
N TRP A 155 -1.95 -27.32 -0.09
CA TRP A 155 -2.76 -26.25 0.51
C TRP A 155 -4.16 -26.75 0.89
N TYR A 156 -4.80 -27.59 0.09
CA TYR A 156 -6.12 -28.10 0.46
C TYR A 156 -6.12 -29.00 1.72
N THR A 157 -5.03 -29.73 1.95
CA THR A 157 -4.93 -30.77 3.01
C THR A 157 -4.38 -30.27 4.34
N ARG A 158 -3.61 -29.18 4.34
CA ARG A 158 -3.10 -28.53 5.57
C ARG A 158 -4.05 -27.42 6.03
N PRO A 159 -3.93 -26.90 7.27
CA PRO A 159 -4.60 -25.67 7.65
C PRO A 159 -4.09 -24.53 6.76
N PHE A 160 -4.83 -24.24 5.68
CA PHE A 160 -4.44 -23.26 4.68
C PHE A 160 -5.05 -21.89 4.96
N ALA A 161 -6.36 -21.83 5.15
CA ALA A 161 -7.07 -20.62 5.53
C ALA A 161 -8.37 -20.97 6.24
N LYS A 162 -8.89 -20.03 7.05
CA LYS A 162 -10.20 -20.17 7.69
C LYS A 162 -11.30 -20.16 6.62
N ALA A 163 -12.48 -20.68 6.95
CA ALA A 163 -13.62 -20.57 6.06
C ALA A 163 -14.00 -19.10 5.86
N GLY A 164 -14.36 -18.71 4.63
CA GLY A 164 -14.67 -17.33 4.30
C GLY A 164 -13.48 -16.52 3.78
N HIS A 165 -12.25 -16.99 3.95
CA HIS A 165 -11.08 -16.28 3.44
C HIS A 165 -11.02 -16.32 1.90
N ALA A 166 -10.73 -15.18 1.28
CA ALA A 166 -10.71 -14.95 -0.16
C ALA A 166 -9.67 -15.81 -0.91
N VAL A 167 -8.61 -16.26 -0.23
CA VAL A 167 -7.63 -17.20 -0.83
C VAL A 167 -8.29 -18.54 -1.24
N TRP A 168 -9.41 -18.94 -0.65
CA TRP A 168 -10.17 -20.10 -1.12
C TRP A 168 -10.83 -19.88 -2.49
N VAL A 169 -11.18 -18.63 -2.83
CA VAL A 169 -11.63 -18.26 -4.18
C VAL A 169 -10.51 -18.48 -5.18
N GLY A 170 -9.32 -17.93 -4.90
CA GLY A 170 -8.15 -18.16 -5.76
C GLY A 170 -7.83 -19.66 -5.90
N TRP A 171 -8.04 -20.47 -4.85
CA TRP A 171 -7.81 -21.92 -4.93
C TRP A 171 -8.74 -22.62 -5.91
N VAL A 172 -10.05 -22.30 -5.89
CA VAL A 172 -11.02 -22.92 -6.82
C VAL A 172 -10.82 -22.41 -8.24
N ASP A 173 -10.49 -21.13 -8.40
CA ASP A 173 -10.17 -20.55 -9.71
C ASP A 173 -8.90 -21.18 -10.28
N ALA A 174 -7.87 -21.42 -9.48
CA ALA A 174 -6.66 -22.13 -9.90
C ALA A 174 -6.95 -23.56 -10.35
N ALA A 175 -7.75 -24.32 -9.59
CA ALA A 175 -8.14 -25.67 -9.97
C ALA A 175 -8.92 -25.70 -11.31
N ALA A 176 -9.75 -24.67 -11.56
CA ALA A 176 -10.53 -24.55 -12.79
C ALA A 176 -9.70 -24.09 -13.99
N LEU A 177 -9.00 -22.96 -13.87
CA LEU A 177 -8.25 -22.30 -14.93
C LEU A 177 -7.02 -23.10 -15.37
N LEU A 178 -6.41 -23.85 -14.45
CA LEU A 178 -5.35 -24.79 -14.77
C LEU A 178 -5.88 -26.17 -15.19
N THR A 179 -7.19 -26.33 -15.41
CA THR A 179 -7.83 -27.57 -15.88
C THR A 179 -7.48 -28.81 -15.06
N LEU A 180 -7.35 -28.69 -13.73
CA LEU A 180 -6.96 -29.78 -12.84
C LEU A 180 -8.19 -30.60 -12.43
N ASP A 181 -8.74 -31.35 -13.39
CA ASP A 181 -10.05 -32.00 -13.30
C ASP A 181 -10.18 -32.96 -12.11
N ASP A 182 -9.09 -33.63 -11.74
CA ASP A 182 -9.03 -34.57 -10.63
C ASP A 182 -9.22 -33.89 -9.26
N LEU A 183 -9.07 -32.56 -9.19
CA LEU A 183 -9.39 -31.75 -8.03
C LEU A 183 -10.87 -31.33 -7.96
N SER A 184 -11.70 -31.65 -8.97
CA SER A 184 -13.11 -31.20 -9.02
C SER A 184 -13.94 -31.62 -7.81
N HIS A 185 -13.73 -32.82 -7.27
CA HIS A 185 -14.42 -33.26 -6.05
C HIS A 185 -13.99 -32.42 -4.82
N LYS A 186 -12.73 -31.98 -4.77
CA LYS A 186 -12.23 -31.10 -3.71
C LYS A 186 -12.80 -29.68 -3.88
N ALA A 187 -12.82 -29.15 -5.10
CA ALA A 187 -13.47 -27.86 -5.40
C ALA A 187 -14.94 -27.87 -4.97
N ARG A 188 -15.71 -28.91 -5.31
CA ARG A 188 -17.10 -29.06 -4.84
C ARG A 188 -17.20 -29.05 -3.31
N ARG A 189 -16.26 -29.68 -2.62
CA ARG A 189 -16.21 -29.72 -1.15
C ARG A 189 -15.86 -28.36 -0.54
N VAL A 190 -15.03 -27.54 -1.18
CA VAL A 190 -14.76 -26.16 -0.75
C VAL A 190 -16.07 -25.38 -0.64
N PHE A 191 -16.95 -25.47 -1.64
CA PHE A 191 -18.28 -24.83 -1.58
C PHE A 191 -19.23 -25.52 -0.59
N SER A 192 -19.33 -26.86 -0.60
CA SER A 192 -20.31 -27.56 0.23
C SER A 192 -20.02 -27.50 1.73
N THR A 193 -18.78 -27.16 2.10
CA THR A 193 -18.36 -26.98 3.51
C THR A 193 -18.30 -25.51 3.93
N GLY A 194 -18.70 -24.58 3.06
CA GLY A 194 -18.72 -23.14 3.36
C GLY A 194 -17.33 -22.50 3.42
N ARG A 195 -16.28 -23.15 2.92
CA ARG A 195 -14.94 -22.53 2.83
C ARG A 195 -14.94 -21.33 1.88
N VAL A 196 -15.72 -21.43 0.80
CA VAL A 196 -16.16 -20.29 -0.02
C VAL A 196 -17.67 -20.12 0.22
N PRO A 197 -18.09 -19.06 0.94
CA PRO A 197 -19.49 -18.75 1.16
C PRO A 197 -20.21 -18.45 -0.15
N ARG A 198 -21.52 -18.76 -0.22
CA ARG A 198 -22.31 -18.59 -1.44
C ARG A 198 -22.45 -17.12 -1.83
N GLU A 199 -22.41 -16.23 -0.85
CA GLU A 199 -22.47 -14.78 -0.96
C GLU A 199 -21.22 -14.22 -1.64
N MET A 200 -20.08 -14.88 -1.46
CA MET A 200 -18.82 -14.54 -2.11
C MET A 200 -18.76 -15.12 -3.52
N MET A 201 -19.03 -16.42 -3.67
CA MET A 201 -18.98 -17.10 -4.96
C MET A 201 -19.77 -18.41 -4.96
N GLY A 202 -20.50 -18.69 -6.04
CA GLY A 202 -21.22 -19.95 -6.22
C GLY A 202 -20.45 -20.99 -7.03
N TYR A 203 -20.71 -22.27 -6.79
CA TYR A 203 -20.10 -23.39 -7.54
C TYR A 203 -20.29 -23.31 -9.07
N ARG A 204 -21.33 -22.62 -9.54
CA ARG A 204 -21.55 -22.38 -10.98
C ARG A 204 -20.42 -21.55 -11.63
N HIS A 205 -19.77 -20.67 -10.86
CA HIS A 205 -18.60 -19.91 -11.32
C HIS A 205 -17.43 -20.85 -11.64
N TYR A 206 -17.07 -21.74 -10.71
CA TYR A 206 -16.06 -22.78 -10.93
C TYR A 206 -16.37 -23.61 -12.19
N GLN A 207 -17.61 -24.06 -12.34
CA GLN A 207 -18.01 -24.86 -13.50
C GLN A 207 -17.93 -24.09 -14.82
N ARG A 208 -18.21 -22.77 -14.81
CA ARG A 208 -18.05 -21.88 -15.97
C ARG A 208 -16.57 -21.79 -16.34
N LEU A 209 -15.72 -21.44 -15.38
CA LEU A 209 -14.28 -21.28 -15.61
C LEU A 209 -13.64 -22.56 -16.13
N LEU A 210 -13.92 -23.71 -15.51
CA LEU A 210 -13.36 -24.99 -15.93
C LEU A 210 -13.73 -25.31 -17.38
N ARG A 211 -15.01 -25.15 -17.75
CA ARG A 211 -15.45 -25.38 -19.13
C ARG A 211 -14.79 -24.41 -20.10
N SER A 212 -14.71 -23.12 -19.76
CA SER A 212 -14.05 -22.13 -20.60
C SER A 212 -12.58 -22.44 -20.80
N ALA A 213 -11.85 -22.83 -19.75
CA ALA A 213 -10.44 -23.18 -19.83
C ALA A 213 -10.19 -24.47 -20.63
N GLN A 214 -11.04 -25.49 -20.49
CA GLN A 214 -10.95 -26.75 -21.25
C GLN A 214 -11.25 -26.59 -22.74
N GLN A 215 -12.09 -25.62 -23.10
CA GLN A 215 -12.52 -25.36 -24.48
C GLN A 215 -11.69 -24.28 -25.18
N ALA A 216 -10.78 -23.62 -24.46
CA ALA A 216 -9.95 -22.58 -25.03
C ALA A 216 -8.81 -23.18 -25.85
N ASP A 217 -8.58 -22.62 -27.04
CA ASP A 217 -7.38 -22.91 -27.83
C ASP A 217 -6.13 -22.36 -27.13
N ASP A 218 -6.25 -21.17 -26.53
CA ASP A 218 -5.27 -20.54 -25.66
C ASP A 218 -5.92 -20.13 -24.34
N VAL A 219 -5.49 -20.74 -23.24
CA VAL A 219 -6.02 -20.46 -21.90
C VAL A 219 -5.80 -19.01 -21.48
N THR A 220 -4.80 -18.31 -22.02
CA THR A 220 -4.51 -16.92 -21.68
C THR A 220 -5.64 -15.97 -22.09
N ASP A 221 -6.47 -16.32 -23.09
CA ASP A 221 -7.67 -15.56 -23.44
C ASP A 221 -8.77 -15.66 -22.39
N VAL A 222 -8.85 -16.78 -21.68
CA VAL A 222 -9.75 -16.94 -20.53
C VAL A 222 -9.21 -16.15 -19.35
N LEU A 223 -7.91 -16.25 -19.08
CA LEU A 223 -7.24 -15.50 -18.01
C LEU A 223 -7.41 -13.99 -18.16
N ARG A 224 -7.26 -13.45 -19.37
CA ARG A 224 -7.46 -12.02 -19.64
C ARG A 224 -8.87 -11.54 -19.33
N LYS A 225 -9.90 -12.36 -19.58
CA LYS A 225 -11.30 -12.04 -19.25
C LYS A 225 -11.56 -12.03 -17.75
N GLU A 226 -10.79 -12.79 -16.99
CA GLU A 226 -10.81 -12.78 -15.52
C GLU A 226 -9.76 -11.80 -14.95
N HIS A 227 -9.27 -10.85 -15.77
CA HIS A 227 -8.30 -9.81 -15.42
C HIS A 227 -6.92 -10.31 -14.95
N LEU A 228 -6.58 -11.56 -15.28
CA LEU A 228 -5.28 -12.14 -15.01
C LEU A 228 -4.38 -11.95 -16.23
N TYR A 229 -3.50 -10.96 -16.17
CA TYR A 229 -2.48 -10.69 -17.18
C TYR A 229 -1.43 -9.73 -16.60
N PRO A 230 -0.23 -9.61 -17.22
CA PRO A 230 0.79 -8.69 -16.77
C PRO A 230 0.29 -7.25 -16.92
N PHE A 231 0.38 -6.47 -15.85
CA PHE A 231 0.13 -5.03 -15.88
C PHE A 231 1.00 -4.34 -16.95
N SER A 232 0.44 -3.35 -17.63
CA SER A 232 1.11 -2.50 -18.62
C SER A 232 0.34 -1.20 -18.75
N ASP A 233 1.00 -0.16 -19.27
CA ASP A 233 0.40 1.15 -19.54
C ASP A 233 -0.16 1.77 -18.25
N VAL A 234 0.76 2.21 -17.37
CA VAL A 234 0.39 2.84 -16.10
C VAL A 234 -0.42 4.13 -16.33
N ILE A 235 -0.15 4.87 -17.40
CA ILE A 235 -0.87 6.11 -17.70
C ILE A 235 -2.31 5.79 -18.13
N GLY A 236 -2.49 4.93 -19.13
CA GLY A 236 -3.82 4.57 -19.63
C GLY A 236 -4.66 3.85 -18.57
N SER A 237 -4.05 2.97 -17.78
CA SER A 237 -4.75 2.22 -16.74
C SER A 237 -5.09 3.10 -15.54
N MET A 238 -4.10 3.77 -14.94
CA MET A 238 -4.29 4.45 -13.66
C MET A 238 -5.00 5.80 -13.80
N SER A 239 -4.89 6.50 -14.92
CA SER A 239 -5.54 7.82 -15.09
C SER A 239 -7.08 7.78 -15.02
N THR A 240 -7.68 6.61 -15.21
CA THR A 240 -9.14 6.40 -15.19
C THR A 240 -9.69 6.06 -13.81
N TRP A 241 -8.82 5.86 -12.81
CA TRP A 241 -9.23 5.46 -11.47
C TRP A 241 -10.03 6.55 -10.77
N HIS A 242 -11.02 6.12 -9.97
CA HIS A 242 -11.94 7.03 -9.31
C HIS A 242 -11.24 8.05 -8.39
N CYS A 243 -10.13 7.66 -7.75
CA CYS A 243 -9.32 8.54 -6.91
C CYS A 243 -8.80 9.78 -7.65
N PHE A 244 -8.54 9.68 -8.96
CA PHE A 244 -8.09 10.79 -9.81
C PHE A 244 -9.22 11.50 -10.54
N SER A 245 -10.47 11.07 -10.34
CA SER A 245 -11.63 11.67 -11.03
C SER A 245 -11.89 13.10 -10.55
N PRO A 246 -12.28 14.03 -11.44
CA PRO A 246 -12.59 15.41 -11.06
C PRO A 246 -13.61 15.50 -9.91
N ALA A 247 -14.65 14.66 -9.95
CA ALA A 247 -15.67 14.61 -8.90
C ALA A 247 -15.10 14.25 -7.53
N ARG A 248 -14.15 13.30 -7.47
CA ARG A 248 -13.49 12.90 -6.23
C ARG A 248 -12.55 13.99 -5.73
N VAL A 249 -11.76 14.59 -6.63
CA VAL A 249 -10.84 15.68 -6.32
C VAL A 249 -11.62 16.89 -5.79
N GLU A 250 -12.68 17.32 -6.46
CA GLU A 250 -13.54 18.42 -6.03
C GLU A 250 -14.21 18.15 -4.68
N THR A 251 -14.75 16.94 -4.49
CA THR A 251 -15.42 16.57 -3.23
C THR A 251 -14.43 16.53 -2.07
N SER A 252 -13.21 16.00 -2.28
CA SER A 252 -12.17 15.97 -1.24
C SER A 252 -11.67 17.38 -0.94
N GLN A 253 -11.37 18.18 -1.96
CA GLN A 253 -10.96 19.58 -1.78
C GLN A 253 -12.03 20.40 -1.05
N ALA A 254 -13.31 20.17 -1.33
CA ALA A 254 -14.40 20.81 -0.60
C ALA A 254 -14.45 20.37 0.87
N ARG A 255 -14.23 19.07 1.15
CA ARG A 255 -14.16 18.55 2.53
C ARG A 255 -12.95 19.08 3.30
N ASP A 256 -11.77 19.11 2.67
CA ASP A 256 -10.55 19.64 3.26
C ASP A 256 -10.67 21.14 3.51
N HIS A 257 -11.32 21.87 2.58
CA HIS A 257 -11.67 23.28 2.75
C HIS A 257 -12.64 23.49 3.93
N ASP A 258 -13.70 22.68 4.02
CA ASP A 258 -14.68 22.74 5.11
C ASP A 258 -14.06 22.39 6.47
N GLU A 259 -13.18 21.36 6.53
CA GLU A 259 -12.42 21.00 7.73
C GLU A 259 -11.42 22.09 8.12
N ALA A 260 -10.72 22.69 7.16
CA ALA A 260 -9.81 23.80 7.42
C ALA A 260 -10.58 25.02 7.97
N ILE A 261 -11.75 25.34 7.38
CA ILE A 261 -12.65 26.37 7.90
C ILE A 261 -13.15 26.01 9.31
N ALA A 262 -13.52 24.76 9.56
CA ALA A 262 -13.96 24.30 10.87
C ALA A 262 -12.86 24.47 11.93
N LYS A 263 -11.61 24.06 11.62
CA LYS A 263 -10.44 24.28 12.50
C LYS A 263 -10.16 25.76 12.74
N ILE A 264 -10.29 26.62 11.72
CA ILE A 264 -10.15 28.09 11.88
C ILE A 264 -11.25 28.65 12.78
N ARG A 265 -12.51 28.23 12.59
CA ARG A 265 -13.66 28.65 13.40
C ARG A 265 -13.55 28.17 14.83
N GLU A 266 -13.14 26.93 15.05
CA GLU A 266 -12.86 26.37 16.38
C GLU A 266 -11.73 27.15 17.05
N GLY A 267 -10.63 27.40 16.35
CA GLY A 267 -9.54 28.24 16.86
C GLY A 267 -9.99 29.67 17.17
N ALA A 268 -10.90 30.25 16.38
CA ALA A 268 -11.48 31.57 16.65
C ALA A 268 -12.43 31.57 17.87
N MET A 269 -13.24 30.52 18.01
CA MET A 269 -14.15 30.31 19.15
C MET A 269 -13.37 30.08 20.45
N LEU A 270 -12.31 29.27 20.43
CA LEU A 270 -11.40 29.07 21.56
C LEU A 270 -10.70 30.38 21.97
N ARG A 271 -10.31 31.23 21.00
CA ARG A 271 -9.77 32.57 21.30
C ARG A 271 -10.83 33.49 21.91
N GLN A 272 -12.08 33.46 21.44
CA GLN A 272 -13.17 34.24 22.01
C GLN A 272 -13.57 33.77 23.41
N LEU A 273 -13.68 32.46 23.65
CA LEU A 273 -13.91 31.91 24.99
C LEU A 273 -12.74 32.23 25.93
N GLY A 274 -11.50 32.15 25.45
CA GLY A 274 -10.32 32.56 26.21
C GLY A 274 -10.33 34.05 26.59
N ALA A 275 -10.88 34.91 25.73
CA ALA A 275 -11.09 36.33 26.02
C ALA A 275 -12.28 36.57 26.98
N ALA A 276 -13.33 35.77 26.92
CA ALA A 276 -14.50 35.88 27.79
C ALA A 276 -14.30 35.25 29.18
N LEU A 277 -13.43 34.24 29.30
CA LEU A 277 -12.99 33.61 30.55
C LEU A 277 -11.74 34.27 31.13
N ALA A 278 -11.16 35.25 30.44
CA ALA A 278 -10.13 36.10 31.03
C ALA A 278 -10.76 36.82 32.23
N PRO A 279 -10.24 36.62 33.46
CA PRO A 279 -10.79 37.31 34.61
C PRO A 279 -10.69 38.81 34.37
N ASP A 280 -11.74 39.54 34.74
CA ASP A 280 -11.81 41.00 34.73
C ASP A 280 -10.72 41.55 35.66
N ARG A 281 -9.48 41.63 35.15
CA ARG A 281 -8.36 42.26 35.84
C ARG A 281 -8.40 43.74 35.50
N ALA A 282 -9.37 44.43 36.10
CA ALA A 282 -9.16 45.81 36.50
C ALA A 282 -8.07 45.83 37.58
N GLY A 283 -6.80 45.80 37.15
CA GLY A 283 -5.66 45.79 38.06
C GLY A 283 -4.39 45.20 37.42
N SER A 284 -3.60 46.09 36.81
CA SER A 284 -2.17 45.95 36.45
C SER A 284 -1.65 44.53 36.16
N SER A 285 -1.52 44.19 34.87
CA SER A 285 -0.56 43.16 34.46
C SER A 285 0.82 43.53 35.03
N PRO A 286 1.55 42.60 35.68
CA PRO A 286 2.95 42.87 36.03
C PRO A 286 3.70 43.17 34.73
N PRO A 287 4.56 44.20 34.69
CA PRO A 287 5.33 44.50 33.50
C PRO A 287 6.11 43.24 33.06
N PRO A 288 6.31 43.05 31.74
CA PRO A 288 7.09 41.93 31.24
C PRO A 288 8.42 41.85 31.98
N ALA A 289 8.77 40.67 32.47
CA ALA A 289 9.99 40.46 33.24
C ALA A 289 11.19 40.92 32.41
N VAL A 290 11.78 42.05 32.80
CA VAL A 290 12.97 42.59 32.15
C VAL A 290 14.15 41.74 32.59
N ASN A 291 14.75 41.00 31.66
CA ASN A 291 16.02 40.34 31.90
C ASN A 291 17.12 41.41 32.00
N THR A 292 17.42 41.85 33.22
CA THR A 292 18.46 42.85 33.52
C THR A 292 19.86 42.41 33.07
N ASN A 293 20.05 41.11 32.78
CA ASN A 293 21.33 40.53 32.37
C ASN A 293 21.42 40.28 30.86
N ARG A 294 20.52 40.85 30.04
CA ARG A 294 20.51 40.66 28.57
C ARG A 294 21.84 41.02 27.91
N ALA A 295 22.58 41.98 28.48
CA ALA A 295 23.88 42.42 27.96
C ALA A 295 25.07 41.55 28.40
N ILE A 296 24.87 40.57 29.30
CA ILE A 296 25.95 39.79 29.88
C ILE A 296 26.18 38.54 29.04
N GLY A 297 27.34 38.43 28.42
CA GLY A 297 27.75 37.27 27.65
C GLY A 297 27.87 36.02 28.54
N ARG A 298 27.53 34.85 27.99
CA ARG A 298 27.54 33.56 28.69
C ARG A 298 28.89 33.23 29.38
N ASN A 299 30.01 33.77 28.88
CA ASN A 299 31.35 33.56 29.42
C ASN A 299 31.90 34.72 30.27
N ASP A 300 31.16 35.82 30.42
CA ASP A 300 31.61 37.02 31.14
C ASP A 300 31.65 36.79 32.67
N PRO A 301 32.40 37.60 33.42
CA PRO A 301 32.35 37.60 34.89
C PRO A 301 30.91 37.78 35.38
N CYS A 302 30.49 36.95 36.34
CA CYS A 302 29.13 37.00 36.85
C CYS A 302 28.90 38.26 37.71
N PRO A 303 27.84 39.04 37.47
CA PRO A 303 27.60 40.32 38.16
C PRO A 303 27.28 40.18 39.65
N CYS A 304 27.05 38.96 40.17
CA CYS A 304 26.80 38.72 41.59
C CYS A 304 28.07 38.78 42.47
N GLY A 305 29.24 39.10 41.89
CA GLY A 305 30.50 39.23 42.64
C GLY A 305 31.17 37.89 43.00
N SER A 306 30.68 36.76 42.47
CA SER A 306 31.21 35.43 42.81
C SER A 306 32.58 35.10 42.19
N GLY A 307 33.10 35.94 41.30
CA GLY A 307 34.33 35.68 40.54
C GLY A 307 34.23 34.57 39.47
N LYS A 308 33.07 33.93 39.31
CA LYS A 308 32.84 32.84 38.33
C LYS A 308 32.28 33.39 37.01
N LYS A 309 32.44 32.64 35.91
CA LYS A 309 31.77 32.94 34.61
C LYS A 309 30.24 32.83 34.73
N TYR A 310 29.47 33.67 34.05
CA TYR A 310 28.01 33.75 34.16
C TYR A 310 27.30 32.39 33.98
N LYS A 311 27.70 31.59 32.97
CA LYS A 311 27.20 30.21 32.74
C LYS A 311 27.43 29.22 33.87
N LYS A 312 28.47 29.41 34.69
CA LYS A 312 28.81 28.52 35.81
C LYS A 312 28.30 29.06 37.16
N CYS A 313 27.51 30.13 37.13
CA CYS A 313 26.96 30.77 38.32
C CYS A 313 25.46 31.02 38.12
N CYS A 314 25.02 32.27 37.98
CA CYS A 314 23.60 32.62 37.98
C CYS A 314 22.80 32.04 36.80
N LEU A 315 23.44 31.76 35.66
CA LEU A 315 22.76 31.14 34.52
C LEU A 315 22.69 29.60 34.64
N GLY A 316 23.61 28.98 35.38
CA GLY A 316 23.65 27.52 35.58
C GLY A 316 22.95 27.05 36.85
N LYS A 317 22.26 27.97 37.56
CA LYS A 317 21.47 27.71 38.78
C LYS A 317 19.96 27.81 38.53
N ALA A 318 19.53 27.98 37.27
CA ALA A 318 18.14 27.96 36.85
C ALA A 318 17.79 26.59 36.29
#